data_AF-A0A957Y3U8-F1
#
_entry.id   AF-A0A957Y3U8-F1
#
_cell.length_a   1.000
_cell.length_b   1.000
_cell.length_c   1.000
_cell.angle_alpha   90.00
_cell.angle_beta   90.00
_cell.angle_gamma   90.00
#
_symmetry.space_group_name_H-M   'P 1'
#
loop_
_entity.id
_entity.type
_entity.pdbx_description
1 polymer ?
#
loop_
_entity_poly.entity_id
_entity_poly.type
_entity_poly.pdbx_seq_one_letter_code
_entity_poly.pdbx_strand_id
1 'polypeptide(L)'
;MKISRTFKIAIVLLGIVLLAGSQLLHAAPGEDRSLQAAWEAAVARGGYEFTTTIQQTAHPLPKLVNVGLGSKTDNIYIEGKTDSHVESMQMKLWSDGGSAALGTGALEIKVEDGKAYGRTDQEPWREMDDVTGLFAPGQDAFGFLHAATNVVADQQASSGYTIYHFDLDGVAFASYMRDGATAELERSGQLPQSYELELSPHFVNMTGSGELWVDDATGLPLRQIIDVQFPPDKYEQVDARITTDFANWSRPATAGGVLAGLIDGAFTPAAIARVQGFLAAVLGGMIFLAVLMQYRKSRKFYGALALALIAIMVIGPTLEADRAQAFIADQKTQQATYDERQQARQREAQ
;
A
#
# COMPACT_ATOMS: atom_id res chain seq x y z
N MET A 1 -11.43 -51.32 -20.91
CA MET A 1 -10.43 -50.25 -21.14
C MET A 1 -9.19 -50.54 -20.30
N LYS A 2 -8.06 -50.96 -20.90
CA LYS A 2 -6.83 -51.29 -20.16
C LYS A 2 -6.06 -49.99 -19.85
N ILE A 3 -6.17 -49.51 -18.62
CA ILE A 3 -5.39 -48.35 -18.13
C ILE A 3 -3.91 -48.74 -18.15
N SER A 4 -3.09 -47.99 -18.89
CA SER A 4 -1.67 -48.26 -19.07
C SER A 4 -0.92 -48.18 -17.74
N ARG A 5 0.13 -49.00 -17.57
CA ARG A 5 0.97 -49.02 -16.36
C ARG A 5 1.58 -47.64 -16.05
N THR A 6 1.83 -46.82 -17.07
CA THR A 6 2.37 -45.46 -16.91
C THR A 6 1.36 -44.48 -16.29
N PHE A 7 0.08 -44.63 -16.58
CA PHE A 7 -0.97 -43.78 -16.01
C PHE A 7 -1.18 -44.03 -14.50
N LYS A 8 -1.04 -45.29 -14.07
CA LYS A 8 -1.14 -45.66 -12.64
C LYS A 8 0.04 -45.13 -11.81
N ILE A 9 1.24 -45.10 -12.38
CA ILE A 9 2.44 -44.57 -11.71
C ILE A 9 2.35 -43.04 -11.56
N ALA A 10 1.79 -42.34 -12.54
CA ALA A 10 1.58 -40.89 -12.46
C ALA A 10 0.58 -40.49 -11.36
N ILE A 11 -0.51 -41.25 -11.18
CA ILE A 11 -1.50 -40.98 -10.12
C ILE A 11 -0.90 -41.23 -8.73
N VAL A 12 -0.09 -42.27 -8.57
CA VAL A 12 0.57 -42.57 -7.29
C VAL A 12 1.63 -41.52 -6.94
N LEU A 13 2.42 -41.07 -7.92
CA LEU A 13 3.36 -39.97 -7.70
C LEU A 13 2.66 -38.64 -7.41
N LEU A 14 1.54 -38.34 -8.06
CA LEU A 14 0.73 -37.16 -7.77
C LEU A 14 0.12 -37.22 -6.36
N GLY A 15 -0.33 -38.41 -5.93
CA GLY A 15 -0.82 -38.63 -4.56
C GLY A 15 0.27 -38.49 -3.50
N ILE A 16 1.50 -38.95 -3.78
CA ILE A 16 2.65 -38.81 -2.87
C ILE A 16 3.14 -37.36 -2.80
N VAL A 17 3.12 -36.62 -3.91
CA VAL A 17 3.44 -35.17 -3.92
C VAL A 17 2.38 -34.35 -3.19
N LEU A 18 1.10 -34.72 -3.31
CA LEU A 18 0.00 -34.07 -2.56
C LEU A 18 0.03 -34.40 -1.06
N LEU A 19 0.41 -35.62 -0.66
CA LEU A 19 0.57 -35.97 0.76
C LEU A 19 1.87 -35.44 1.38
N ALA A 20 2.96 -35.35 0.62
CA ALA A 20 4.22 -34.79 1.11
C ALA A 20 4.16 -33.25 1.20
N GLY A 21 3.36 -32.60 0.34
CA GLY A 21 3.13 -31.16 0.40
C GLY A 21 2.34 -30.70 1.62
N SER A 22 1.44 -31.54 2.17
CA SER A 22 0.62 -31.17 3.34
C SER A 22 1.34 -31.30 4.68
N GLN A 23 2.42 -32.07 4.75
CA GLN A 23 3.18 -32.32 5.99
C GLN A 23 4.32 -31.31 6.23
N LEU A 24 4.66 -30.47 5.25
CA LEU A 24 5.71 -29.43 5.37
C LEU A 24 5.18 -28.07 5.86
N LEU A 25 3.88 -27.94 6.16
CA LEU A 25 3.22 -26.68 6.50
C LEU A 25 3.06 -26.38 8.01
N HIS A 26 3.58 -27.23 8.90
CA HIS A 26 3.43 -27.04 10.36
C HIS A 26 4.73 -26.63 11.08
N ALA A 27 5.70 -26.07 10.38
CA ALA A 27 6.68 -25.24 11.06
C ALA A 27 5.94 -23.96 11.50
N ALA A 28 5.75 -23.78 12.81
CA ALA A 28 5.28 -22.51 13.34
C ALA A 28 6.14 -21.40 12.71
N PRO A 29 5.55 -20.44 11.98
CA PRO A 29 6.32 -19.32 11.46
C PRO A 29 7.04 -18.65 12.63
N GLY A 30 8.26 -18.16 12.42
CA GLY A 30 8.90 -17.29 13.40
C GLY A 30 8.03 -16.05 13.63
N GLU A 31 8.17 -15.39 14.77
CA GLU A 31 7.28 -14.29 15.19
C GLU A 31 7.28 -13.11 14.19
N ASP A 32 8.44 -12.83 13.55
CA ASP A 32 8.53 -11.88 12.43
C ASP A 32 7.66 -12.30 11.22
N ARG A 33 7.61 -13.60 10.92
CA ARG A 33 6.81 -14.15 9.81
C ARG A 33 5.31 -14.08 10.09
N SER A 34 4.88 -14.10 11.35
CA SER A 34 3.46 -13.97 11.68
C SER A 34 2.96 -12.53 11.60
N LEU A 35 3.78 -11.53 11.99
CA LEU A 35 3.45 -10.11 11.77
C LEU A 35 3.34 -9.82 10.28
N GLN A 36 4.32 -10.28 9.49
CA GLN A 36 4.30 -10.12 8.05
C GLN A 36 3.11 -10.83 7.39
N ALA A 37 2.75 -12.02 7.85
CA ALA A 37 1.56 -12.72 7.36
C ALA A 37 0.25 -11.96 7.67
N ALA A 38 0.14 -11.33 8.84
CA ALA A 38 -1.00 -10.50 9.20
C ALA A 38 -1.11 -9.25 8.30
N TRP A 39 0.03 -8.62 8.01
CA TRP A 39 0.09 -7.50 7.07
C TRP A 39 -0.25 -7.92 5.63
N GLU A 40 0.31 -9.02 5.14
CA GLU A 40 -0.04 -9.57 3.82
C GLU A 40 -1.54 -9.92 3.73
N ALA A 41 -2.12 -10.47 4.80
CA ALA A 41 -3.55 -10.76 4.87
C ALA A 41 -4.39 -9.48 4.80
N ALA A 42 -3.99 -8.41 5.49
CA ALA A 42 -4.63 -7.11 5.43
C ALA A 42 -4.59 -6.51 4.01
N VAL A 43 -3.39 -6.47 3.40
CA VAL A 43 -3.20 -5.99 2.02
C VAL A 43 -4.04 -6.80 1.03
N ALA A 44 -4.11 -8.12 1.21
CA ALA A 44 -4.91 -9.00 0.34
C ALA A 44 -6.43 -8.78 0.47
N ARG A 45 -6.94 -8.22 1.58
CA ARG A 45 -8.35 -7.83 1.69
C ARG A 45 -8.66 -6.55 0.91
N GLY A 46 -7.66 -5.69 0.76
CA GLY A 46 -7.71 -4.46 -0.02
C GLY A 46 -8.56 -3.34 0.56
N GLY A 47 -9.68 -3.64 1.23
CA GLY A 47 -10.56 -2.63 1.81
C GLY A 47 -10.84 -2.80 3.31
N TYR A 48 -10.87 -1.68 4.03
CA TYR A 48 -11.17 -1.60 5.46
C TYR A 48 -11.54 -0.17 5.87
N GLU A 49 -12.09 -0.04 7.06
CA GLU A 49 -12.30 1.23 7.76
C GLU A 49 -11.34 1.32 8.93
N PHE A 50 -10.90 2.52 9.26
CA PHE A 50 -10.00 2.76 10.38
C PHE A 50 -10.36 4.04 11.11
N THR A 51 -10.06 4.06 12.41
CA THR A 51 -10.04 5.30 13.20
C THR A 51 -8.65 5.44 13.81
N THR A 52 -8.09 6.64 13.84
CA THR A 52 -6.77 6.90 14.40
C THR A 52 -6.83 8.07 15.35
N THR A 53 -6.25 7.91 16.53
CA THR A 53 -6.01 8.98 17.49
C THR A 53 -4.52 9.20 17.62
N ILE A 54 -4.07 10.44 17.43
CA ILE A 54 -2.68 10.85 17.61
C ILE A 54 -2.66 11.81 18.78
N GLN A 55 -1.97 11.42 19.84
CA GLN A 55 -1.67 12.28 20.98
C GLN A 55 -0.21 12.68 20.90
N GLN A 56 0.06 13.94 20.58
CA GLN A 56 1.40 14.50 20.55
C GLN A 56 1.64 15.30 21.82
N THR A 57 2.76 15.08 22.50
CA THR A 57 3.17 15.86 23.67
C THR A 57 4.53 16.48 23.45
N ALA A 58 4.58 17.81 23.52
CA ALA A 58 5.80 18.59 23.46
C ALA A 58 6.28 18.91 24.88
N HIS A 59 7.49 18.49 25.19
CA HIS A 59 8.18 18.67 26.47
C HIS A 59 9.25 19.75 26.35
N PRO A 60 9.10 20.91 27.01
CA PRO A 60 10.14 21.92 27.01
C PRO A 60 11.44 21.37 27.60
N LEU A 61 12.56 21.53 26.89
CA LEU A 61 13.89 21.16 27.38
C LEU A 61 14.27 22.04 28.58
N PRO A 62 15.11 21.55 29.52
CA PRO A 62 15.53 22.32 30.70
C PRO A 62 16.53 23.43 30.33
N LYS A 63 16.02 24.50 29.72
CA LYS A 63 16.78 25.69 29.26
C LYS A 63 16.23 26.95 29.90
N LEU A 64 17.08 27.95 30.11
CA LEU A 64 16.69 29.23 30.72
C LEU A 64 15.56 29.93 29.94
N VAL A 65 15.54 29.78 28.62
CA VAL A 65 14.49 30.33 27.73
C VAL A 65 13.13 29.63 27.90
N ASN A 66 13.09 28.44 28.51
CA ASN A 66 11.89 27.63 28.70
C ASN A 66 11.34 27.71 30.13
N VAL A 67 11.90 28.56 30.99
CA VAL A 67 11.44 28.70 32.38
C VAL A 67 9.98 29.13 32.41
N GLY A 68 9.14 28.35 33.11
CA GLY A 68 7.71 28.61 33.23
C GLY A 68 6.85 27.99 32.13
N LEU A 69 7.44 27.36 31.11
CA LEU A 69 6.71 26.55 30.13
C LEU A 69 6.41 25.17 30.70
N GLY A 70 5.18 24.70 30.49
CA GLY A 70 4.77 23.32 30.77
C GLY A 70 4.66 22.50 29.49
N SER A 71 4.50 21.18 29.63
CA SER A 71 4.22 20.32 28.48
C SER A 71 2.91 20.73 27.81
N LYS A 72 2.87 20.69 26.48
CA LYS A 72 1.65 20.89 25.69
C LYS A 72 1.28 19.58 25.02
N THR A 73 0.01 19.20 25.10
CA THR A 73 -0.51 18.00 24.45
C THR A 73 -1.55 18.40 23.42
N ASP A 74 -1.32 17.99 22.18
CA ASP A 74 -2.22 18.19 21.05
C ASP A 74 -2.81 16.84 20.64
N ASN A 75 -4.12 16.83 20.33
CA ASN A 75 -4.82 15.62 19.92
C ASN A 75 -5.35 15.79 18.50
N ILE A 76 -5.14 14.77 17.69
CA ILE A 76 -5.64 14.68 16.34
C ILE A 76 -6.45 13.39 16.23
N TYR A 77 -7.65 13.51 15.67
CA TYR A 77 -8.51 12.36 15.41
C TYR A 77 -8.75 12.22 13.92
N ILE A 78 -8.66 11.00 13.42
CA ILE A 78 -8.79 10.65 12.02
C ILE A 78 -9.79 9.50 11.90
N GLU A 79 -10.70 9.60 10.95
CA GLU A 79 -11.52 8.47 10.50
C GLU A 79 -11.27 8.29 9.02
N GLY A 80 -11.19 7.04 8.57
CA GLY A 80 -10.97 6.76 7.17
C GLY A 80 -11.54 5.44 6.70
N LYS A 81 -11.65 5.35 5.39
CA LYS A 81 -12.00 4.15 4.65
C LYS A 81 -11.12 4.09 3.43
N THR A 82 -10.57 2.92 3.15
CA THR A 82 -9.76 2.68 1.97
C THR A 82 -10.19 1.41 1.27
N ASP A 83 -9.99 1.36 -0.04
CA ASP A 83 -10.09 0.15 -0.86
C ASP A 83 -9.05 0.23 -2.00
N SER A 84 -7.98 -0.56 -1.86
CA SER A 84 -6.87 -0.60 -2.81
C SER A 84 -7.23 -1.25 -4.14
N HIS A 85 -8.31 -2.05 -4.22
CA HIS A 85 -8.72 -2.67 -5.47
C HIS A 85 -9.38 -1.70 -6.44
N VAL A 86 -9.91 -0.60 -5.93
CA VAL A 86 -10.55 0.49 -6.70
C VAL A 86 -9.86 1.83 -6.48
N GLU A 87 -8.66 1.82 -5.89
CA GLU A 87 -7.82 3.02 -5.64
C GLU A 87 -8.60 4.16 -4.98
N SER A 88 -9.47 3.83 -4.03
CA SER A 88 -10.34 4.80 -3.36
C SER A 88 -9.96 4.97 -1.90
N MET A 89 -9.90 6.22 -1.45
CA MET A 89 -9.73 6.56 -0.04
C MET A 89 -10.64 7.71 0.32
N GLN A 90 -11.22 7.67 1.52
CA GLN A 90 -11.94 8.78 2.13
C GLN A 90 -11.48 8.92 3.56
N MET A 91 -11.30 10.15 4.01
CA MET A 91 -10.79 10.45 5.34
C MET A 91 -11.42 11.73 5.89
N LYS A 92 -11.54 11.79 7.21
CA LYS A 92 -11.92 12.96 7.96
C LYS A 92 -10.91 13.17 9.08
N LEU A 93 -10.42 14.40 9.20
CA LEU A 93 -9.43 14.82 10.19
C LEU A 93 -10.05 15.90 11.08
N TRP A 94 -9.90 15.73 12.39
CA TRP A 94 -10.23 16.73 13.39
C TRP A 94 -8.98 17.06 14.20
N SER A 95 -8.62 18.34 14.24
CA SER A 95 -7.55 18.90 15.06
C SER A 95 -8.10 20.07 15.88
N ASP A 96 -7.49 20.34 17.05
CA ASP A 96 -7.74 21.47 17.96
C ASP A 96 -8.79 22.50 17.49
N GLY A 97 -10.03 22.30 17.95
CA GLY A 97 -11.21 23.13 17.61
C GLY A 97 -12.30 22.38 16.83
N GLY A 98 -11.94 21.31 16.12
CA GLY A 98 -12.89 20.37 15.52
C GLY A 98 -13.44 19.35 16.53
N SER A 99 -14.64 18.82 16.28
CA SER A 99 -15.25 17.78 17.13
C SER A 99 -15.79 16.64 16.28
N ALA A 100 -15.19 15.45 16.44
CA ALA A 100 -15.70 14.22 15.84
C ALA A 100 -17.11 13.89 16.34
N ALA A 101 -17.37 14.11 17.63
CA ALA A 101 -18.68 13.86 18.24
C ALA A 101 -19.79 14.78 17.68
N LEU A 102 -19.45 16.00 17.27
CA LEU A 102 -20.40 16.97 16.70
C LEU A 102 -20.38 16.99 15.17
N GLY A 103 -19.38 16.36 14.53
CA GLY A 103 -19.21 16.33 13.09
C GLY A 103 -18.84 17.69 12.48
N THR A 104 -18.28 18.61 13.25
CA THR A 104 -17.95 19.99 12.81
C THR A 104 -16.45 20.25 12.87
N GLY A 105 -15.95 21.10 11.96
CA GLY A 105 -14.54 21.46 11.87
C GLY A 105 -13.67 20.33 11.34
N ALA A 106 -14.24 19.46 10.51
CA ALA A 106 -13.50 18.35 9.90
C ALA A 106 -12.88 18.79 8.58
N LEU A 107 -11.60 18.50 8.38
CA LEU A 107 -11.01 18.45 7.05
C LEU A 107 -11.34 17.09 6.44
N GLU A 108 -12.19 17.09 5.41
CA GLU A 108 -12.52 15.89 4.66
C GLU A 108 -11.63 15.79 3.43
N ILE A 109 -11.04 14.61 3.21
CA ILE A 109 -10.18 14.30 2.09
C ILE A 109 -10.75 13.07 1.39
N LYS A 110 -10.75 13.07 0.06
CA LYS A 110 -11.04 11.87 -0.73
C LYS A 110 -10.08 11.74 -1.89
N VAL A 111 -9.77 10.50 -2.26
CA VAL A 111 -8.98 10.16 -3.44
C VAL A 111 -9.81 9.24 -4.32
N GLU A 112 -9.98 9.65 -5.57
CA GLU A 112 -10.74 8.95 -6.61
C GLU A 112 -9.98 9.14 -7.93
N ASP A 113 -9.76 8.04 -8.68
CA ASP A 113 -9.05 8.04 -9.97
C ASP A 113 -7.66 8.70 -9.91
N GLY A 114 -6.94 8.50 -8.80
CA GLY A 114 -5.60 9.08 -8.58
C GLY A 114 -5.57 10.60 -8.37
N LYS A 115 -6.74 11.24 -8.27
CA LYS A 115 -6.90 12.66 -7.92
C LYS A 115 -7.38 12.78 -6.48
N ALA A 116 -6.84 13.76 -5.78
CA ALA A 116 -7.21 14.01 -4.40
C ALA A 116 -7.99 15.32 -4.27
N TYR A 117 -9.00 15.30 -3.43
CA TYR A 117 -9.91 16.42 -3.19
C TYR A 117 -10.02 16.67 -1.70
N GLY A 118 -10.06 17.94 -1.32
CA GLY A 118 -10.24 18.38 0.07
C GLY A 118 -11.41 19.33 0.21
N ARG A 119 -12.07 19.29 1.36
CA ARG A 119 -13.01 20.31 1.80
C ARG A 119 -13.00 20.43 3.32
N THR A 120 -13.37 21.60 3.82
CA THR A 120 -13.69 21.78 5.24
C THR A 120 -15.21 21.92 5.37
N ASP A 121 -15.82 21.16 6.27
CA ASP A 121 -17.25 21.17 6.51
C ASP A 121 -18.10 21.06 5.22
N GLN A 122 -18.95 22.05 4.93
CA GLN A 122 -19.82 22.08 3.75
C GLN A 122 -19.24 22.88 2.57
N GLU A 123 -17.95 23.20 2.59
CA GLU A 123 -17.31 23.81 1.43
C GLU A 123 -17.35 22.88 0.20
N PRO A 124 -17.37 23.44 -1.02
CA PRO A 124 -17.20 22.64 -2.23
C PRO A 124 -15.87 21.89 -2.20
N TRP A 125 -15.88 20.66 -2.73
CA TRP A 125 -14.66 19.91 -2.96
C TRP A 125 -13.72 20.69 -3.88
N ARG A 126 -12.48 20.88 -3.45
CA ARG A 126 -11.41 21.46 -4.25
C ARG A 126 -10.37 20.38 -4.53
N GLU A 127 -9.94 20.29 -5.78
CA GLU A 127 -8.78 19.45 -6.14
C GLU A 127 -7.57 19.96 -5.36
N MET A 128 -6.81 19.04 -4.79
CA MET A 128 -5.59 19.31 -4.04
C MET A 128 -4.43 18.82 -4.89
N ASP A 129 -3.55 19.75 -5.26
CA ASP A 129 -2.36 19.44 -6.07
C ASP A 129 -1.31 18.63 -5.28
N ASP A 130 -1.41 18.60 -3.95
CA ASP A 130 -0.48 17.92 -3.04
C ASP A 130 -1.25 17.35 -1.84
N VAL A 131 -1.49 16.03 -1.85
CA VAL A 131 -2.08 15.28 -0.72
C VAL A 131 -1.06 14.32 -0.11
N THR A 132 0.10 14.18 -0.74
CA THR A 132 1.15 13.23 -0.35
C THR A 132 2.08 13.79 0.71
N GLY A 133 2.16 15.13 0.87
CA GLY A 133 2.87 15.75 1.98
C GLY A 133 2.15 15.66 3.35
N LEU A 134 0.85 15.34 3.37
CA LEU A 134 0.05 15.38 4.60
C LEU A 134 -0.13 14.02 5.29
N PHE A 135 0.03 12.91 4.55
CA PHE A 135 -0.19 11.56 5.06
C PHE A 135 0.82 10.60 4.44
N ALA A 136 1.16 9.55 5.19
CA ALA A 136 2.17 8.58 4.82
C ALA A 136 2.12 8.18 3.32
N PRO A 137 3.28 8.02 2.66
CA PRO A 137 3.35 7.66 1.26
C PRO A 137 2.55 6.39 0.99
N GLY A 138 1.86 6.35 -0.14
CA GLY A 138 1.11 5.18 -0.56
C GLY A 138 -0.22 4.97 0.16
N GLN A 139 -0.71 5.94 0.94
CA GLN A 139 -2.02 5.85 1.60
C GLN A 139 -2.16 4.64 2.55
N ASP A 140 -1.04 4.24 3.15
CA ASP A 140 -0.97 3.01 3.92
C ASP A 140 -1.01 3.29 5.43
N ALA A 141 -2.09 2.85 6.08
CA ALA A 141 -2.22 2.89 7.53
C ALA A 141 -1.20 1.98 8.24
N PHE A 142 -0.62 1.01 7.51
CA PHE A 142 0.39 0.09 8.01
C PHE A 142 1.83 0.56 7.74
N GLY A 143 2.03 1.78 7.26
CA GLY A 143 3.35 2.31 6.88
C GLY A 143 4.45 2.11 7.95
N PHE A 144 4.11 2.19 9.24
CA PHE A 144 5.05 1.97 10.34
C PHE A 144 5.57 0.54 10.45
N LEU A 145 4.81 -0.47 9.97
CA LEU A 145 5.23 -1.87 10.02
C LEU A 145 6.42 -2.15 9.09
N HIS A 146 6.66 -1.33 8.08
CA HIS A 146 7.85 -1.42 7.24
C HIS A 146 9.16 -1.17 8.02
N ALA A 147 9.06 -0.53 9.17
CA ALA A 147 10.18 -0.21 10.06
C ALA A 147 10.14 -1.03 11.37
N ALA A 148 9.29 -2.05 11.46
CA ALA A 148 9.21 -2.91 12.62
C ALA A 148 10.42 -3.87 12.68
N THR A 149 11.04 -3.94 13.85
CA THR A 149 12.17 -4.83 14.16
C THR A 149 11.94 -5.49 15.51
N ASN A 150 12.69 -6.56 15.82
CA ASN A 150 12.59 -7.29 17.09
C ASN A 150 11.15 -7.69 17.44
N VAL A 151 10.45 -8.31 16.49
CA VAL A 151 9.03 -8.65 16.68
C VAL A 151 8.92 -9.80 17.68
N VAL A 152 8.10 -9.61 18.70
CA VAL A 152 7.82 -10.61 19.74
C VAL A 152 6.32 -10.77 19.93
N ALA A 153 5.84 -12.00 19.96
CA ALA A 153 4.44 -12.30 20.28
C ALA A 153 4.22 -12.35 21.81
N ASP A 154 3.18 -11.68 22.30
CA ASP A 154 2.73 -11.81 23.68
C ASP A 154 2.03 -13.16 23.88
N GLN A 155 2.74 -14.08 24.52
CA GLN A 155 2.25 -15.43 24.82
C GLN A 155 1.17 -15.45 25.92
N GLN A 156 0.92 -14.32 26.59
CA GLN A 156 -0.10 -14.16 27.62
C GLN A 156 -1.40 -13.51 27.11
N ALA A 157 -1.49 -13.22 25.81
CA ALA A 157 -2.67 -12.63 25.21
C ALA A 157 -3.94 -13.47 25.47
N SER A 158 -5.08 -12.78 25.63
CA SER A 158 -6.37 -13.43 25.90
C SER A 158 -6.83 -14.26 24.70
N SER A 159 -7.66 -15.28 24.94
CA SER A 159 -8.20 -16.13 23.87
C SER A 159 -8.94 -15.29 22.81
N GLY A 160 -8.48 -15.35 21.56
CA GLY A 160 -9.14 -14.74 20.40
C GLY A 160 -8.30 -13.70 19.65
N TYR A 161 -7.19 -13.23 20.23
CA TYR A 161 -6.23 -12.37 19.55
C TYR A 161 -4.81 -12.59 20.05
N THR A 162 -3.84 -12.31 19.18
CA THR A 162 -2.41 -12.29 19.50
C THR A 162 -1.91 -10.85 19.43
N ILE A 163 -1.14 -10.41 20.44
CA ILE A 163 -0.48 -9.09 20.43
C ILE A 163 0.97 -9.29 20.01
N TYR A 164 1.44 -8.52 19.04
CA TYR A 164 2.84 -8.46 18.63
C TYR A 164 3.45 -7.14 19.09
N HIS A 165 4.55 -7.21 19.83
CA HIS A 165 5.37 -6.06 20.18
C HIS A 165 6.55 -5.96 19.21
N PHE A 166 6.97 -4.73 18.88
CA PHE A 166 8.13 -4.50 18.01
C PHE A 166 8.78 -3.15 18.32
N ASP A 167 10.05 -3.02 17.96
CA ASP A 167 10.78 -1.75 17.96
C ASP A 167 10.67 -1.07 16.59
N LEU A 168 10.66 0.27 16.58
CA LEU A 168 10.60 1.06 15.36
C LEU A 168 11.98 1.58 14.97
N ASP A 169 12.45 1.22 13.78
CA ASP A 169 13.70 1.72 13.19
C ASP A 169 13.46 3.01 12.40
N GLY A 170 13.91 4.15 12.95
CA GLY A 170 13.80 5.46 12.30
C GLY A 170 14.50 5.55 10.94
N VAL A 171 15.60 4.83 10.72
CA VAL A 171 16.31 4.81 9.42
C VAL A 171 15.49 4.07 8.37
N ALA A 172 14.95 2.91 8.74
CA ALA A 172 14.07 2.12 7.87
C ALA A 172 12.80 2.92 7.53
N PHE A 173 12.19 3.57 8.52
CA PHE A 173 11.01 4.40 8.32
C PHE A 173 11.29 5.60 7.41
N ALA A 174 12.38 6.32 7.65
CA ALA A 174 12.76 7.46 6.80
C ALA A 174 12.99 7.01 5.34
N SER A 175 13.65 5.87 5.13
CA SER A 175 13.86 5.30 3.80
C SER A 175 12.55 4.98 3.11
N TYR A 176 11.61 4.32 3.80
CA TYR A 176 10.27 4.05 3.29
C TYR A 176 9.54 5.34 2.89
N MET A 177 9.59 6.37 3.74
CA MET A 177 8.97 7.69 3.46
C MET A 177 9.54 8.33 2.19
N ARG A 178 10.87 8.30 2.03
CA ARG A 178 11.55 8.85 0.85
C ARG A 178 11.22 8.07 -0.40
N ASP A 179 11.26 6.75 -0.35
CA ASP A 179 11.05 5.90 -1.51
C ASP A 179 9.62 6.08 -2.03
N GLY A 180 8.63 6.18 -1.12
CA GLY A 180 7.25 6.49 -1.48
C GLY A 180 7.06 7.90 -2.05
N ALA A 181 7.70 8.92 -1.46
CA ALA A 181 7.68 10.27 -2.02
C ALA A 181 8.33 10.34 -3.41
N THR A 182 9.42 9.59 -3.62
CA THR A 182 10.11 9.50 -4.91
C THR A 182 9.22 8.84 -5.95
N ALA A 183 8.59 7.70 -5.61
CA ALA A 183 7.66 7.01 -6.50
C ALA A 183 6.48 7.90 -6.90
N GLU A 184 5.99 8.75 -6.00
CA GLU A 184 4.93 9.70 -6.32
C GLU A 184 5.41 10.83 -7.26
N LEU A 185 6.60 11.38 -7.01
CA LEU A 185 7.19 12.39 -7.89
C LEU A 185 7.49 11.83 -9.29
N GLU A 186 7.87 10.55 -9.38
CA GLU A 186 8.00 9.85 -10.65
C GLU A 186 6.64 9.66 -11.34
N ARG A 187 5.62 9.19 -10.60
CA ARG A 187 4.25 8.98 -11.11
C ARG A 187 3.61 10.28 -11.62
N SER A 188 3.82 11.37 -10.89
CA SER A 188 3.32 12.70 -11.25
C SER A 188 4.17 13.39 -12.34
N GLY A 189 5.29 12.78 -12.76
CA GLY A 189 6.19 13.34 -13.76
C GLY A 189 6.94 14.59 -13.27
N GLN A 190 6.98 14.81 -11.96
CA GLN A 190 7.56 15.98 -11.32
C GLN A 190 9.01 15.78 -10.87
N LEU A 191 9.55 14.55 -10.92
CA LEU A 191 10.93 14.29 -10.53
C LEU A 191 11.92 14.96 -11.52
N PRO A 192 12.67 16.02 -11.12
CA PRO A 192 13.73 16.55 -11.95
C PRO A 192 14.86 15.52 -12.04
N GLN A 193 15.45 15.31 -13.23
CA GLN A 193 16.45 14.24 -13.50
C GLN A 193 17.80 14.36 -12.75
N SER A 194 17.87 15.00 -11.57
CA SER A 194 19.11 15.19 -10.81
C SER A 194 18.94 15.38 -9.28
N TYR A 195 17.76 15.15 -8.71
CA TYR A 195 17.53 15.33 -7.26
C TYR A 195 17.19 14.01 -6.57
N GLU A 196 18.04 13.59 -5.63
CA GLU A 196 17.68 12.60 -4.60
C GLU A 196 16.99 13.34 -3.44
N LEU A 197 15.84 12.84 -3.00
CA LEU A 197 15.15 13.40 -1.86
C LEU A 197 15.91 13.01 -0.58
N GLU A 198 16.50 13.98 0.11
CA GLU A 198 17.22 13.72 1.35
C GLU A 198 16.26 13.27 2.46
N LEU A 199 16.70 12.29 3.26
CA LEU A 199 15.98 11.85 4.45
C LEU A 199 15.97 12.97 5.49
N SER A 200 14.80 13.44 5.91
CA SER A 200 14.71 14.42 6.99
C SER A 200 15.37 13.85 8.25
N PRO A 201 16.37 14.52 8.86
CA PRO A 201 17.05 14.06 10.07
C PRO A 201 16.10 13.81 11.25
N HIS A 202 14.92 14.42 11.21
CA HIS A 202 13.85 14.29 12.20
C HIS A 202 13.27 12.87 12.25
N PHE A 203 13.20 12.15 11.12
CA PHE A 203 12.71 10.78 11.08
C PHE A 203 13.84 9.76 11.30
N VAL A 204 15.04 10.04 10.79
CA VAL A 204 16.19 9.14 10.89
C VAL A 204 16.57 8.86 12.34
N ASN A 205 16.51 9.88 13.21
CA ASN A 205 16.86 9.76 14.62
C ASN A 205 15.64 9.53 15.53
N MET A 206 14.48 9.21 14.94
CA MET A 206 13.30 8.82 15.70
C MET A 206 13.50 7.43 16.28
N THR A 207 13.05 7.24 17.52
CA THR A 207 12.99 5.93 18.17
C THR A 207 11.56 5.66 18.59
N GLY A 208 11.15 4.40 18.60
CA GLY A 208 9.82 4.06 19.06
C GLY A 208 9.63 2.57 19.27
N SER A 209 8.43 2.24 19.73
CA SER A 209 7.95 0.88 19.87
C SER A 209 6.51 0.83 19.40
N GLY A 210 6.05 -0.35 19.01
CA GLY A 210 4.66 -0.54 18.62
C GLY A 210 4.09 -1.88 19.05
N GLU A 211 2.77 -1.92 18.97
CA GLU A 211 1.95 -3.09 19.20
C GLU A 211 1.03 -3.29 18.01
N LEU A 212 0.88 -4.54 17.57
CA LEU A 212 -0.14 -4.95 16.61
C LEU A 212 -0.99 -6.06 17.21
N TRP A 213 -2.28 -5.80 17.33
CA TRP A 213 -3.28 -6.73 17.81
C TRP A 213 -3.90 -7.42 16.60
N VAL A 214 -3.78 -8.75 16.53
CA VAL A 214 -4.22 -9.56 15.38
C VAL A 214 -5.26 -10.56 15.85
N ASP A 215 -6.39 -10.61 15.16
CA ASP A 215 -7.46 -11.58 15.43
C ASP A 215 -7.02 -12.99 15.04
N ASP A 216 -7.09 -13.95 15.98
CA ASP A 216 -6.60 -15.30 15.76
C ASP A 216 -7.45 -16.08 14.73
N ALA A 217 -8.72 -15.72 14.58
CA ALA A 217 -9.65 -16.43 13.70
C ALA A 217 -9.50 -16.01 12.23
N THR A 218 -9.22 -14.74 11.99
CA THR A 218 -9.15 -14.13 10.66
C THR A 218 -7.74 -13.80 10.21
N GLY A 219 -6.79 -13.70 11.15
CA GLY A 219 -5.42 -13.26 10.91
C GLY A 219 -5.32 -11.77 10.55
N LEU A 220 -6.37 -10.97 10.82
CA LEU A 220 -6.44 -9.57 10.44
C LEU A 220 -6.10 -8.65 11.60
N PRO A 221 -5.47 -7.48 11.35
CA PRO A 221 -5.26 -6.46 12.35
C PRO A 221 -6.59 -5.94 12.93
N LEU A 222 -6.63 -5.83 14.24
CA LEU A 222 -7.71 -5.20 15.01
C LEU A 222 -7.31 -3.80 15.48
N ARG A 223 -6.06 -3.67 15.95
CA ARG A 223 -5.53 -2.43 16.51
C ARG A 223 -4.03 -2.35 16.32
N GLN A 224 -3.53 -1.15 16.07
CA GLN A 224 -2.12 -0.81 16.10
C GLN A 224 -1.91 0.33 17.10
N ILE A 225 -0.87 0.24 17.92
CA ILE A 225 -0.44 1.32 18.82
C ILE A 225 1.02 1.57 18.51
N ILE A 226 1.40 2.81 18.20
CA ILE A 226 2.78 3.22 18.01
C ILE A 226 3.10 4.31 19.02
N ASP A 227 4.18 4.13 19.77
CA ASP A 227 4.79 5.15 20.60
C ASP A 227 6.10 5.58 19.94
N VAL A 228 6.18 6.83 19.51
CA VAL A 228 7.38 7.40 18.91
C VAL A 228 7.88 8.58 19.73
N GLN A 229 9.20 8.70 19.76
CA GLN A 229 9.92 9.83 20.32
C GLN A 229 10.81 10.40 19.22
N PHE A 230 10.63 11.69 18.96
CA PHE A 230 11.43 12.42 17.99
C PHE A 230 12.71 12.94 18.65
N PRO A 231 13.79 13.10 17.86
CA PRO A 231 15.00 13.74 18.36
C PRO A 231 14.65 15.16 18.87
N PRO A 232 15.21 15.58 20.02
CA PRO A 232 14.93 16.90 20.56
C PRO A 232 15.42 17.99 19.61
N ASP A 233 14.65 19.06 19.50
CA ASP A 233 15.04 20.24 18.72
C ASP A 233 15.78 21.27 19.62
N LYS A 234 15.79 22.54 19.21
CA LYS A 234 16.43 23.59 20.01
C LYS A 234 15.68 23.89 21.33
N TYR A 235 14.41 23.59 21.46
CA TYR A 235 13.58 24.04 22.59
C TYR A 235 12.81 22.92 23.28
N GLU A 236 12.43 21.86 22.57
CA GLU A 236 11.52 20.83 23.06
C GLU A 236 11.91 19.43 22.57
N GLN A 237 11.36 18.44 23.27
CA GLN A 237 11.34 17.04 22.88
C GLN A 237 9.88 16.65 22.63
N VAL A 238 9.62 15.99 21.51
CA VAL A 238 8.27 15.64 21.11
C VAL A 238 8.10 14.13 21.15
N ASP A 239 7.07 13.69 21.87
CA ASP A 239 6.61 12.31 21.90
C ASP A 239 5.23 12.24 21.23
N ALA A 240 4.93 11.15 20.53
CA ALA A 240 3.62 10.91 19.96
C ALA A 240 3.18 9.47 20.21
N ARG A 241 1.93 9.31 20.65
CA ARG A 241 1.22 8.03 20.68
C ARG A 241 0.17 8.02 19.59
N ILE A 242 0.26 7.06 18.68
CA ILE A 242 -0.65 6.86 17.56
C ILE A 242 -1.40 5.55 17.81
N THR A 243 -2.71 5.62 17.97
CA THR A 243 -3.56 4.43 18.13
C THR A 243 -4.50 4.35 16.95
N THR A 244 -4.41 3.27 16.18
CA THR A 244 -5.26 2.99 15.03
C THR A 244 -6.11 1.75 15.29
N ASP A 245 -7.42 1.87 15.18
CA ASP A 245 -8.37 0.76 15.24
C ASP A 245 -8.86 0.42 13.84
N PHE A 246 -8.91 -0.87 13.50
CA PHE A 246 -9.33 -1.35 12.19
C PHE A 246 -10.66 -2.09 12.29
N ALA A 247 -11.53 -1.86 11.31
CA ALA A 247 -12.86 -2.45 11.26
C ALA A 247 -13.31 -2.70 9.82
N ASN A 248 -14.43 -3.42 9.69
CA ASN A 248 -15.17 -3.57 8.43
C ASN A 248 -14.30 -4.04 7.25
N TRP A 249 -13.38 -4.96 7.51
CA TRP A 249 -12.54 -5.60 6.51
C TRP A 249 -13.37 -6.21 5.37
N SER A 250 -13.02 -5.86 4.14
CA SER A 250 -13.59 -6.44 2.93
C SER A 250 -13.45 -7.97 2.95
N ARG A 251 -14.50 -8.64 2.50
CA ARG A 251 -14.48 -10.11 2.38
C ARG A 251 -13.50 -10.50 1.28
N PRO A 252 -12.72 -11.58 1.46
CA PRO A 252 -11.81 -11.99 0.42
C PRO A 252 -12.64 -12.34 -0.81
N ALA A 253 -12.19 -11.91 -1.99
CA ALA A 253 -12.79 -12.31 -3.25
C ALA A 253 -12.61 -13.82 -3.42
N THR A 254 -13.54 -14.61 -2.88
CA THR A 254 -13.47 -16.06 -3.01
C THR A 254 -13.62 -16.43 -4.49
N ALA A 255 -12.86 -17.41 -4.97
CA ALA A 255 -13.07 -18.01 -6.30
C ALA A 255 -14.51 -18.56 -6.47
N GLY A 256 -15.21 -18.79 -5.36
CA GLY A 256 -16.64 -19.07 -5.31
C GLY A 256 -17.53 -17.92 -5.80
N GLY A 257 -17.07 -16.67 -5.77
CA GLY A 257 -17.78 -15.52 -6.36
C GLY A 257 -17.82 -15.54 -7.89
N VAL A 258 -16.80 -16.13 -8.54
CA VAL A 258 -16.78 -16.34 -9.99
C VAL A 258 -17.74 -17.46 -10.39
N LEU A 259 -17.82 -18.51 -9.57
CA LEU A 259 -18.82 -19.57 -9.75
C LEU A 259 -20.23 -19.09 -9.38
N ALA A 260 -20.40 -18.26 -8.36
CA ALA A 260 -21.67 -17.66 -7.93
C ALA A 260 -22.22 -16.66 -8.97
N GLY A 261 -21.35 -15.84 -9.58
CA GLY A 261 -21.73 -14.94 -10.67
C GLY A 261 -22.16 -15.67 -11.95
N LEU A 262 -21.69 -16.91 -12.17
CA LEU A 262 -22.17 -17.80 -13.24
C LEU A 262 -23.58 -18.36 -12.96
N ILE A 263 -24.02 -18.40 -11.70
CA ILE A 263 -25.34 -18.91 -11.28
C ILE A 263 -26.37 -17.78 -11.16
N ASP A 264 -25.94 -16.61 -10.67
CA ASP A 264 -26.83 -15.46 -10.37
C ASP A 264 -26.97 -14.45 -11.53
N GLY A 265 -26.26 -14.64 -12.65
CA GLY A 265 -26.42 -13.83 -13.87
C GLY A 265 -26.01 -12.36 -13.75
N ALA A 266 -25.44 -11.95 -12.63
CA ALA A 266 -24.96 -10.59 -12.38
C ALA A 266 -23.55 -10.39 -12.99
N PHE A 267 -23.49 -10.26 -14.31
CA PHE A 267 -22.24 -9.92 -15.00
C PHE A 267 -21.99 -8.42 -14.94
N THR A 268 -20.98 -7.99 -14.19
CA THR A 268 -20.35 -6.68 -14.42
C THR A 268 -19.36 -6.79 -15.60
N PRO A 269 -19.21 -5.76 -16.44
CA PRO A 269 -18.26 -5.78 -17.57
C PRO A 269 -16.82 -6.11 -17.15
N ALA A 270 -16.41 -5.67 -15.95
CA ALA A 270 -15.11 -5.98 -15.38
C ALA A 270 -14.93 -7.46 -15.00
N ALA A 271 -15.99 -8.13 -14.54
CA ALA A 271 -15.97 -9.57 -14.26
C ALA A 271 -15.85 -10.39 -15.54
N ILE A 272 -16.52 -9.99 -16.63
CA ILE A 272 -16.40 -10.63 -17.96
C ILE A 272 -14.96 -10.52 -18.48
N ALA A 273 -14.33 -9.34 -18.36
CA ALA A 273 -12.96 -9.12 -18.83
C ALA A 273 -11.92 -9.97 -18.07
N ARG A 274 -12.04 -10.09 -16.74
CA ARG A 274 -11.17 -10.94 -15.92
C ARG A 274 -11.35 -12.43 -16.19
N VAL A 275 -12.59 -12.88 -16.40
CA VAL A 275 -12.90 -14.27 -16.74
C VAL A 275 -12.41 -14.63 -18.14
N GLN A 276 -12.49 -13.70 -19.10
CA GLN A 276 -11.93 -13.89 -20.45
C GLN A 276 -10.41 -14.01 -20.43
N GLY A 277 -9.71 -13.15 -19.69
CA GLY A 277 -8.25 -13.23 -19.58
C GLY A 277 -7.78 -14.55 -18.94
N PHE A 278 -8.45 -14.99 -17.88
CA PHE A 278 -8.12 -16.23 -17.19
C PHE A 278 -8.44 -17.48 -18.03
N LEU A 279 -9.61 -17.53 -18.68
CA LEU A 279 -9.98 -18.63 -19.57
C LEU A 279 -9.06 -18.70 -20.80
N ALA A 280 -8.71 -17.56 -21.39
CA ALA A 280 -7.78 -17.50 -22.52
C ALA A 280 -6.36 -17.96 -22.12
N ALA A 281 -5.89 -17.61 -20.92
CA ALA A 281 -4.60 -18.05 -20.40
C ALA A 281 -4.59 -19.56 -20.06
N VAL A 282 -5.66 -20.09 -19.45
CA VAL A 282 -5.77 -21.50 -19.11
C VAL A 282 -5.95 -22.37 -20.36
N LEU A 283 -6.81 -21.97 -21.30
CA LEU A 283 -6.96 -22.66 -22.59
C LEU A 283 -5.68 -22.54 -23.43
N GLY A 284 -5.06 -21.36 -23.45
CA GLY A 284 -3.78 -21.13 -24.12
C GLY A 284 -2.67 -22.00 -23.54
N GLY A 285 -2.56 -22.09 -22.21
CA GLY A 285 -1.60 -22.93 -21.50
C GLY A 285 -1.85 -24.43 -21.72
N MET A 286 -3.11 -24.87 -21.73
CA MET A 286 -3.46 -26.27 -22.02
C MET A 286 -3.20 -26.65 -23.47
N ILE A 287 -3.52 -25.77 -24.43
CA ILE A 287 -3.21 -25.97 -25.85
C ILE A 287 -1.69 -25.98 -26.04
N PHE A 288 -0.97 -25.08 -25.40
CA PHE A 288 0.49 -25.01 -25.45
C PHE A 288 1.13 -26.29 -24.89
N LEU A 289 0.68 -26.78 -23.73
CA LEU A 289 1.13 -28.03 -23.12
C LEU A 289 0.77 -29.26 -23.96
N ALA A 290 -0.44 -29.30 -24.54
CA ALA A 290 -0.86 -30.38 -25.43
C ALA A 290 0.00 -30.41 -26.71
N VAL A 291 0.29 -29.25 -27.30
CA VAL A 291 1.19 -29.12 -28.45
C VAL A 291 2.63 -29.51 -28.08
N LEU A 292 3.11 -29.12 -26.90
CA LEU A 292 4.43 -29.50 -26.38
C LEU A 292 4.56 -31.01 -26.17
N MET A 293 3.53 -31.64 -25.59
CA MET A 293 3.51 -33.09 -25.38
C MET A 293 3.40 -33.86 -26.70
N GLN A 294 2.60 -33.37 -27.65
CA GLN A 294 2.37 -34.03 -28.93
C GLN A 294 3.54 -33.88 -29.90
N TYR A 295 4.31 -32.78 -29.83
CA TYR A 295 5.43 -32.48 -30.72
C TYR A 295 6.81 -32.51 -30.07
N ARG A 296 6.93 -33.03 -28.83
CA ARG A 296 8.19 -33.18 -28.04
C ARG A 296 9.37 -33.80 -28.80
N LYS A 297 9.14 -34.57 -29.87
CA LYS A 297 10.20 -35.22 -30.67
C LYS A 297 10.55 -34.50 -31.98
N SER A 298 9.90 -33.38 -32.32
CA SER A 298 10.09 -32.69 -33.60
C SER A 298 11.12 -31.56 -33.50
N ARG A 299 12.26 -31.70 -34.18
CA ARG A 299 13.31 -30.67 -34.26
C ARG A 299 12.85 -29.36 -34.90
N LYS A 300 11.78 -29.39 -35.71
CA LYS A 300 11.22 -28.20 -36.38
C LYS A 300 10.50 -27.26 -35.40
N PHE A 301 10.04 -27.78 -34.26
CA PHE A 301 9.32 -27.00 -33.24
C PHE A 301 10.24 -26.04 -32.49
N TYR A 302 11.47 -26.47 -32.18
CA TYR A 302 12.48 -25.62 -31.55
C TYR A 302 12.86 -24.41 -32.40
N GLY A 303 12.92 -24.56 -33.74
CA GLY A 303 13.21 -23.46 -34.65
C GLY A 303 12.11 -22.40 -34.67
N ALA A 304 10.84 -22.80 -34.61
CA ALA A 304 9.70 -21.87 -34.59
C ALA A 304 9.61 -21.10 -33.25
N LEU A 305 9.89 -21.77 -32.13
CA LEU A 305 9.86 -21.16 -30.80
C LEU A 305 10.95 -20.08 -30.64
N ALA A 306 12.16 -20.35 -31.15
CA ALA A 306 13.26 -19.39 -31.13
C ALA A 306 12.95 -18.13 -31.96
N LEU A 307 12.34 -18.30 -33.15
CA LEU A 307 11.94 -17.18 -34.01
C LEU A 307 10.84 -16.31 -33.38
N ALA A 308 9.88 -16.92 -32.68
CA ALA A 308 8.82 -16.20 -31.97
C ALA A 308 9.37 -15.37 -30.80
N LEU A 309 10.31 -15.92 -30.03
CA LEU A 309 10.97 -15.20 -28.93
C LEU A 309 11.79 -14.00 -29.45
N ILE A 310 12.50 -14.17 -30.56
CA ILE A 310 13.25 -13.07 -31.20
C ILE A 310 12.28 -11.97 -31.69
N ALA A 311 11.15 -12.34 -32.31
CA ALA A 311 10.17 -11.35 -32.77
C ALA A 311 9.55 -10.53 -31.63
N ILE A 312 9.28 -11.15 -30.47
CA ILE A 312 8.75 -10.47 -29.28
C ILE A 312 9.78 -9.48 -28.70
N MET A 313 11.07 -9.84 -28.72
CA MET A 313 12.14 -8.98 -28.19
C MET A 313 12.43 -7.76 -29.07
N VAL A 314 12.10 -7.81 -30.36
CA VAL A 314 12.37 -6.72 -31.32
C VAL A 314 11.20 -5.72 -31.42
N ILE A 315 9.96 -6.15 -31.18
CA ILE A 315 8.76 -5.31 -31.37
C ILE A 315 8.34 -4.57 -30.08
N GLY A 316 8.73 -5.08 -28.90
CA GLY A 316 8.41 -4.45 -27.62
C GLY A 316 8.86 -2.99 -27.44
N PRO A 317 10.08 -2.57 -27.84
CA PRO A 317 10.60 -1.23 -27.54
C PRO A 317 9.97 -0.09 -28.34
N THR A 318 9.24 -0.37 -29.43
CA THR A 318 8.75 0.71 -30.33
C THR A 318 7.46 1.38 -29.85
N LEU A 319 6.78 0.83 -28.84
CA LEU A 319 5.56 1.42 -28.27
C LEU A 319 5.85 2.51 -27.22
N GLU A 320 7.08 2.63 -26.72
CA GLU A 320 7.48 3.67 -25.75
C GLU A 320 7.83 5.01 -26.40
N ALA A 321 8.20 5.02 -27.69
CA ALA A 321 8.64 6.21 -28.41
C ALA A 321 7.53 7.27 -28.62
N ASP A 322 6.27 6.84 -28.75
CA ASP A 322 5.14 7.76 -28.94
C ASP A 322 4.77 8.53 -27.65
N ARG A 323 5.08 7.97 -26.47
CA ARG A 323 4.79 8.63 -25.18
C ARG A 323 5.77 9.78 -24.89
N ALA A 324 6.99 9.70 -25.40
CA ALA A 324 8.02 10.72 -25.20
C ALA A 324 7.73 12.04 -25.96
N GLN A 325 7.05 11.98 -27.11
CA GLN A 325 6.75 13.19 -27.90
C GLN A 325 5.57 14.00 -27.34
N ALA A 326 4.58 13.35 -26.73
CA ALA A 326 3.46 14.04 -26.09
C ALA A 326 3.91 14.89 -24.88
N PHE A 327 4.90 14.39 -24.11
CA PHE A 327 5.46 15.10 -22.95
C PHE A 327 6.21 16.39 -23.32
N ILE A 328 6.95 16.40 -24.43
CA ILE A 328 7.68 17.58 -24.90
C ILE A 328 6.72 18.70 -25.36
N ALA A 329 5.54 18.34 -25.88
CA ALA A 329 4.52 19.31 -26.29
C ALA A 329 3.86 19.99 -25.10
N ASP A 330 3.55 19.24 -24.04
CA ASP A 330 2.95 19.80 -22.81
C ASP A 330 3.93 20.72 -22.06
N GLN A 331 5.23 20.37 -22.03
CA GLN A 331 6.23 21.18 -21.34
C GLN A 331 6.41 22.58 -21.96
N LYS A 332 6.34 22.69 -23.30
CA LYS A 332 6.40 23.99 -23.99
C LYS A 332 5.22 24.90 -23.64
N THR A 333 4.05 24.31 -23.40
CA THR A 333 2.83 25.07 -23.07
C THR A 333 2.89 25.59 -21.63
N GLN A 334 3.38 24.77 -20.71
CA GLN A 334 3.53 25.17 -19.30
C GLN A 334 4.61 26.24 -19.11
N GLN A 335 5.71 26.17 -19.84
CA GLN A 335 6.79 27.17 -19.75
C GLN A 335 6.33 28.55 -20.23
N ALA A 336 5.52 28.61 -21.29
CA ALA A 336 4.91 29.86 -21.76
C ALA A 336 3.96 30.46 -20.71
N THR A 337 3.18 29.63 -20.01
CA THR A 337 2.27 30.10 -18.94
C THR A 337 3.03 30.60 -17.71
N TYR A 338 4.17 29.97 -17.39
CA TYR A 338 5.02 30.39 -16.28
C TYR A 338 5.69 31.74 -16.55
N ASP A 339 6.19 31.94 -17.78
CA ASP A 339 6.79 33.20 -18.21
C ASP A 339 5.76 34.34 -18.23
N GLU A 340 4.52 34.08 -18.67
CA GLU A 340 3.42 35.06 -18.59
C GLU A 340 3.08 35.45 -17.15
N ARG A 341 3.03 34.48 -16.22
CA ARG A 341 2.78 34.75 -14.79
C ARG A 341 3.94 35.50 -14.11
N GLN A 342 5.17 35.23 -14.51
CA GLN A 342 6.35 35.97 -14.05
C GLN A 342 6.30 37.42 -14.52
N GLN A 343 5.99 37.64 -15.80
CA GLN A 343 5.86 38.99 -16.36
C GLN A 343 4.68 39.77 -15.76
N ALA A 344 3.54 39.11 -15.50
CA ALA A 344 2.41 39.74 -14.82
C ALA A 344 2.79 40.19 -13.40
N ARG A 345 3.44 39.33 -12.62
CA ARG A 345 3.92 39.66 -11.27
C ARG A 345 4.96 40.78 -11.27
N GLN A 346 5.84 40.84 -12.27
CA GLN A 346 6.80 41.94 -12.39
C GLN A 346 6.15 43.27 -12.76
N ARG A 347 5.04 43.25 -13.52
CA ARG A 347 4.26 44.46 -13.83
C ARG A 347 3.43 44.96 -12.64
N GLU A 348 2.94 44.06 -11.79
CA GLU A 348 2.22 44.44 -10.57
C GLU A 348 3.13 45.01 -9.49
N ALA A 349 4.44 44.73 -9.55
CA ALA A 349 5.43 45.20 -8.60
C ALA A 349 6.08 46.56 -8.95
N GLN A 350 5.70 47.19 -10.09
CA GLN A 350 6.18 48.50 -10.54
C GLN A 350 5.12 49.59 -10.39
#